data_AF-A0AAN7FEZ8-F1
#
_entry.id   AF-A0AAN7FEZ8-F1
#
_cell.length_a   1.000
_cell.length_b   1.000
_cell.length_c   1.000
_cell.angle_alpha   90.00
_cell.angle_beta   90.00
_cell.angle_gamma   90.00
#
_symmetry.space_group_name_H-M   'P 1'
#
loop_
_entity.id
_entity.type
_entity.pdbx_description
1 polymer ?
#
loop_
_entity_poly.entity_id
_entity_poly.type
_entity_poly.pdbx_seq_one_letter_code
_entity_poly.pdbx_strand_id
1 'polypeptide(L)'
;MLIQSVGEMMLLDFIYVNDFWSCYVINRGKDVSAGNKNQGFTHVLESTFESMEGVAEYIAHPAHVEYAKALLPHVEKYMVIDYKPTTLNFGLES
;
A
#
# COMPACT_ATOMS: atom_id res chain seq x y z
N MET A 1 4.27 -20.17 17.27
CA MET A 1 5.26 -19.17 16.82
C MET A 1 5.49 -19.39 15.34
N LEU A 2 4.90 -18.54 14.50
CA LEU A 2 5.13 -18.46 13.05
C LEU A 2 4.79 -17.02 12.65
N ILE A 3 5.79 -16.14 12.68
CA ILE A 3 5.73 -14.81 12.06
C ILE A 3 6.21 -15.04 10.62
N GLN A 4 5.33 -15.55 9.76
CA GLN A 4 5.55 -15.62 8.31
C GLN A 4 4.50 -14.80 7.52
N SER A 5 3.38 -14.39 8.12
CA SER A 5 2.20 -14.08 7.30
C SER A 5 2.08 -12.67 6.75
N VAL A 6 2.77 -11.64 7.21
CA VAL A 6 2.64 -10.31 6.55
C VAL A 6 3.20 -10.32 5.12
N GLY A 7 4.15 -11.21 4.82
CA GLY A 7 4.74 -11.35 3.48
C GLY A 7 3.92 -12.22 2.51
N GLU A 8 3.30 -13.30 3.00
CA GLU A 8 2.49 -14.24 2.20
C GLU A 8 1.01 -13.85 2.13
N MET A 9 0.46 -13.18 3.15
CA MET A 9 -0.94 -12.76 3.15
C MET A 9 -1.18 -11.64 2.13
N MET A 10 -0.17 -10.79 1.88
CA MET A 10 -0.19 -9.75 0.85
C MET A 10 -0.17 -10.31 -0.59
N LEU A 11 0.32 -11.55 -0.78
CA LEU A 11 0.26 -12.25 -2.06
C LEU A 11 -1.17 -12.68 -2.43
N LEU A 12 -2.09 -12.80 -1.45
CA LEU A 12 -3.50 -13.11 -1.72
C LEU A 12 -4.25 -11.92 -2.35
N ASP A 13 -3.96 -10.69 -1.91
CA ASP A 13 -4.42 -9.48 -2.61
C ASP A 13 -3.88 -9.46 -4.05
N PHE A 14 -2.60 -9.78 -4.23
CA PHE A 14 -1.95 -9.72 -5.55
C PHE A 14 -2.48 -10.74 -6.56
N ILE A 15 -3.02 -11.89 -6.10
CA ILE A 15 -3.58 -12.93 -7.01
C ILE A 15 -5.07 -12.68 -7.28
N TYR A 16 -5.84 -12.19 -6.31
CA TYR A 16 -7.29 -11.95 -6.48
C TYR A 16 -7.65 -10.59 -7.06
N VAL A 17 -6.77 -9.59 -7.00
CA VAL A 17 -6.98 -8.26 -7.59
C VAL A 17 -6.50 -8.20 -9.06
N ASN A 18 -5.88 -9.25 -9.61
CA ASN A 18 -5.49 -9.30 -11.03
C ASN A 18 -6.68 -9.29 -12.01
N ASP A 19 -7.91 -9.53 -11.55
CA ASP A 19 -9.12 -9.31 -12.35
C ASP A 19 -9.64 -7.86 -12.27
N PHE A 20 -8.95 -6.99 -11.51
CA PHE A 20 -9.33 -5.61 -11.27
C PHE A 20 -8.30 -4.65 -11.85
N TRP A 21 -8.61 -4.10 -13.03
CA TRP A 21 -7.72 -3.26 -13.83
C TRP A 21 -7.31 -1.93 -13.15
N SER A 22 -7.97 -1.54 -12.05
CA SER A 22 -7.78 -0.22 -11.46
C SER A 22 -6.48 -0.03 -10.67
N CYS A 23 -5.91 -1.11 -10.10
CA CYS A 23 -4.62 -1.12 -9.41
C CYS A 23 -3.61 -1.93 -10.21
N TYR A 24 -2.58 -1.29 -10.74
CA TYR A 24 -1.67 -1.95 -11.70
C TYR A 24 -0.22 -2.05 -11.22
N VAL A 25 0.15 -1.41 -10.11
CA VAL A 25 1.47 -1.57 -9.45
C VAL A 25 1.28 -1.58 -7.93
N ILE A 26 1.94 -2.52 -7.26
CA ILE A 26 2.05 -2.54 -5.79
C ILE A 26 3.52 -2.71 -5.40
N ASN A 27 4.07 -1.73 -4.71
CA ASN A 27 5.42 -1.72 -4.15
C ASN A 27 5.35 -1.88 -2.63
N ARG A 28 6.34 -2.55 -2.04
CA ARG A 28 6.47 -2.66 -0.58
C ARG A 28 7.90 -2.35 -0.12
N GLY A 29 8.03 -1.77 1.07
CA GLY A 29 9.32 -1.49 1.69
C GLY A 29 9.27 -1.66 3.20
N LYS A 30 10.42 -1.99 3.80
CA LYS A 30 10.63 -1.91 5.24
C LYS A 30 11.39 -0.62 5.55
N ASP A 31 11.02 0.05 6.63
CA ASP A 31 11.74 1.25 7.06
C ASP A 31 13.22 0.93 7.37
N VAL A 32 14.10 1.77 6.84
CA VAL A 32 15.56 1.74 7.03
C VAL A 32 16.07 3.10 7.53
N SER A 33 15.17 3.99 7.98
CA SER A 33 15.53 5.33 8.41
C SER A 33 16.42 5.33 9.64
N ALA A 34 17.57 6.02 9.57
CA ALA A 34 18.45 6.20 10.71
C ALA A 34 17.93 7.25 11.71
N GLY A 35 17.06 8.17 11.25
CA GLY A 35 16.59 9.30 12.03
C GLY A 35 15.56 8.96 13.12
N ASN A 36 15.05 7.73 13.17
CA ASN A 36 14.08 7.23 14.15
C ASN A 36 12.86 8.17 14.36
N LYS A 37 12.42 8.83 13.29
CA LYS A 37 11.22 9.69 13.25
C LYS A 37 10.02 9.01 12.62
N ASN A 38 10.11 7.71 12.35
CA ASN A 38 9.07 6.90 11.74
C ASN A 38 7.82 6.72 12.62
N GLN A 39 7.75 7.31 13.82
CA GLN A 39 6.62 7.16 14.77
C GLN A 39 6.30 5.70 15.08
N GLY A 40 7.28 4.79 14.94
CA GLY A 40 7.15 3.35 15.06
C GLY A 40 6.43 2.64 13.91
N PHE A 41 6.17 3.30 12.77
CA PHE A 41 5.80 2.61 11.53
C PHE A 41 7.01 1.86 10.98
N THR A 42 6.80 0.66 10.45
CA THR A 42 7.89 -0.26 10.08
C THR A 42 7.87 -0.69 8.61
N HIS A 43 6.74 -0.56 7.94
CA HIS A 43 6.56 -0.98 6.56
C HIS A 43 5.77 0.09 5.78
N VAL A 44 6.03 0.17 4.48
CA VAL A 44 5.28 0.98 3.51
C VAL A 44 4.73 0.04 2.45
N LEU A 45 3.47 0.30 2.07
CA LEU A 45 2.82 -0.26 0.89
C LEU A 45 2.42 0.92 0.01
N GLU A 46 2.83 0.90 -1.25
CA GLU A 46 2.47 1.91 -2.25
C GLU A 46 1.75 1.20 -3.39
N SER A 47 0.50 1.60 -3.63
CA SER A 47 -0.31 1.07 -4.72
C SER A 47 -0.59 2.18 -5.72
N THR A 48 -0.41 1.91 -7.01
CA THR A 48 -0.64 2.88 -8.07
C THR A 48 -1.95 2.58 -8.78
N PHE A 49 -2.75 3.62 -8.97
CA PHE A 49 -4.06 3.60 -9.61
C PHE A 49 -4.10 4.61 -10.75
N GLU A 50 -4.93 4.35 -11.76
CA GLU A 50 -5.15 5.31 -12.86
C GLU A 50 -5.97 6.53 -12.41
N SER A 51 -6.89 6.34 -11.47
CA SER A 51 -7.80 7.40 -10.99
C SER A 51 -8.29 7.17 -9.57
N MET A 52 -8.98 8.17 -9.00
CA MET A 52 -9.59 8.07 -7.65
C MET A 52 -10.84 7.19 -7.67
N GLU A 53 -11.55 7.09 -8.79
CA GLU A 53 -12.62 6.11 -8.97
C GLU A 53 -12.06 4.69 -8.86
N GLY A 54 -10.89 4.44 -9.45
CA GLY A 54 -10.18 3.18 -9.32
C GLY A 54 -9.80 2.81 -7.89
N VAL A 55 -9.42 3.81 -7.08
CA VAL A 55 -9.18 3.65 -5.63
C VAL A 55 -10.48 3.28 -4.91
N ALA A 56 -11.59 3.97 -5.20
CA ALA A 56 -12.88 3.70 -4.56
C ALA A 56 -13.40 2.28 -4.87
N GLU A 57 -13.26 1.85 -6.13
CA GLU A 57 -13.60 0.49 -6.56
C GLU A 57 -12.75 -0.57 -5.86
N TYR A 58 -11.43 -0.34 -5.77
CA TYR A 58 -10.50 -1.21 -5.04
C TYR A 58 -10.87 -1.33 -3.56
N ILE A 59 -11.16 -0.21 -2.89
CA ILE A 59 -11.52 -0.20 -1.46
C ILE A 59 -12.82 -0.98 -1.22
N ALA A 60 -13.80 -0.85 -2.11
CA ALA A 60 -15.09 -1.53 -2.02
C ALA A 60 -15.04 -3.00 -2.44
N HIS A 61 -13.94 -3.44 -3.08
CA HIS A 61 -13.84 -4.78 -3.62
C HIS A 61 -13.88 -5.85 -2.49
N PRO A 62 -14.70 -6.91 -2.62
CA PRO A 62 -14.83 -7.92 -1.58
C PRO A 62 -13.50 -8.56 -1.16
N ALA A 63 -12.59 -8.81 -2.11
CA ALA A 63 -11.28 -9.38 -1.81
C ALA A 63 -10.43 -8.45 -0.93
N HIS A 64 -10.40 -7.14 -1.23
CA HIS A 64 -9.72 -6.15 -0.40
C HIS A 64 -10.35 -6.07 1.00
N VAL A 65 -11.69 -6.12 1.10
CA VAL A 65 -12.39 -6.10 2.38
C VAL A 65 -12.06 -7.35 3.22
N GLU A 66 -12.00 -8.53 2.60
CA GLU A 66 -11.62 -9.78 3.28
C GLU A 66 -10.16 -9.76 3.73
N TYR A 67 -9.27 -9.25 2.88
CA TYR A 67 -7.87 -9.08 3.23
C TYR A 67 -7.68 -8.09 4.38
N ALA A 68 -8.33 -6.93 4.33
CA ALA A 68 -8.29 -5.94 5.40
C ALA A 68 -8.78 -6.54 6.74
N LYS A 69 -9.86 -7.34 6.72
CA LYS A 69 -10.34 -8.07 7.92
C LYS A 69 -9.31 -9.05 8.47
N ALA A 70 -8.54 -9.72 7.61
CA ALA A 70 -7.49 -10.63 8.04
C ALA A 70 -6.24 -9.90 8.54
N LEU A 71 -5.88 -8.76 7.92
CA LEU A 71 -4.67 -8.01 8.21
C LEU A 71 -4.78 -7.13 9.46
N LEU A 72 -5.87 -6.36 9.59
CA LEU A 72 -5.99 -5.32 10.63
C LEU A 72 -5.81 -5.84 12.07
N PRO A 73 -6.25 -7.06 12.46
CA PRO A 73 -5.98 -7.60 13.80
C PRO A 73 -4.49 -7.79 14.12
N HIS A 74 -3.63 -7.84 13.10
CA HIS A 74 -2.18 -8.03 13.23
C HIS A 74 -1.39 -6.72 13.07
N VAL A 75 -2.07 -5.59 12.88
CA VAL A 75 -1.46 -4.27 12.67
C VAL A 75 -1.78 -3.37 13.86
N GLU A 76 -0.74 -2.95 14.59
CA GLU A 76 -0.89 -2.05 15.74
C GLU A 76 -1.37 -0.65 15.33
N LYS A 77 -0.87 -0.14 14.20
CA LYS A 77 -1.21 1.17 13.63
C LYS A 77 -0.99 1.18 12.13
N TYR A 78 -1.81 1.96 11.42
CA TYR A 78 -1.69 2.18 9.99
C TYR A 78 -2.00 3.64 9.65
N MET A 79 -1.47 4.09 8.51
CA MET A 79 -1.74 5.40 7.92
C MET A 79 -1.93 5.20 6.42
N VAL A 80 -2.97 5.81 5.86
CA VAL A 80 -3.27 5.77 4.42
C VAL A 80 -3.18 7.18 3.89
N ILE A 81 -2.50 7.36 2.76
CA ILE A 81 -2.34 8.66 2.10
C ILE A 81 -2.62 8.45 0.62
N ASP A 82 -3.70 9.06 0.13
CA ASP A 82 -3.98 9.16 -1.31
C ASP A 82 -3.38 10.46 -1.82
N TYR A 83 -2.55 10.36 -2.86
CA TYR A 83 -1.90 11.54 -3.45
C TYR A 83 -1.78 11.40 -4.96
N LYS A 84 -1.74 12.56 -5.64
CA LYS A 84 -1.38 12.65 -7.05
C LYS A 84 0.09 13.10 -7.14
N PRO A 85 1.01 12.26 -7.65
CA PRO A 85 2.42 12.64 -7.78
C PRO A 85 2.54 13.94 -8.56
N THR A 86 3.17 14.95 -7.95
CA THR A 86 3.40 16.25 -8.59
C THR A 86 4.90 16.52 -8.56
N THR A 87 5.47 16.75 -9.75
CA THR A 87 6.90 17.08 -9.85
C THR A 87 7.10 18.58 -9.67
N LEU A 88 7.97 18.97 -8.75
CA LEU A 88 8.43 20.35 -8.64
C LEU A 88 9.62 20.55 -9.58
N ASN A 89 9.45 21.39 -10.59
CA ASN A 89 10.54 21.80 -11.47
C ASN A 89 11.28 22.98 -10.85
N PHE A 90 12.40 22.69 -10.19
CA PHE A 90 13.36 23.72 -9.79
C PHE A 90 14.18 24.07 -11.02
N GLY A 91 13.77 25.11 -11.76
CA GLY A 91 14.36 25.51 -13.04
C GLY A 91 15.87 25.80 -12.97
N LEU A 92 16.68 24.75 -12.99
CA LEU A 92 18.10 24.83 -13.31
C LEU A 92 18.19 24.85 -14.83
N GLU A 93 18.13 26.05 -15.40
CA GLU A 93 18.64 26.28 -16.74
C GLU A 93 20.11 25.83 -16.75
N SER A 94 20.40 24.86 -17.60
CA SER A 94 21.73 24.33 -17.88
C SER A 94 22.62 25.35 -18.57
#